data_AF-A0A5P8NYD1-F1
#
_entry.id   AF-A0A5P8NYD1-F1
#
_cell.length_a   1.000
_cell.length_b   1.000
_cell.length_c   1.000
_cell.angle_alpha   90.00
_cell.angle_beta   90.00
_cell.angle_gamma   90.00
#
_symmetry.space_group_name_H-M   'P 1'
#
loop_
_entity.id
_entity.type
_entity.pdbx_description
1 polymer ?
#
loop_
_entity_poly.entity_id
_entity_poly.type
_entity_poly.pdbx_seq_one_letter_code
_entity_poly.pdbx_strand_id
1 'polypeptide(L)'
;MRAVSINSDTLEAKEIDIHLQANTVYTFFNSILIDELATINDHVIYTDAEALSKDKKAYFIGEQLIVGDALIIGRDSFEEVEATIPLKDLESLVKYELSDFYVDVLKLLSATDVNLYRAFEVDAEGQKLQLNTEWVLYTFNLADDKTKSYFIAELQKSIDAKDDAMEFMKRMASLAIRSGAAA
;
A
#
# COMPACT_ATOMS: atom_id res chain seq x y z
N MET A 1 6.43 -18.55 -16.62
CA MET A 1 7.25 -18.29 -15.42
C MET A 1 6.36 -18.47 -14.20
N ARG A 2 6.91 -19.02 -13.12
CA ARG A 2 6.21 -19.11 -11.83
C ARG A 2 6.01 -17.71 -11.22
N ALA A 3 4.79 -17.41 -10.82
CA ALA A 3 4.42 -16.26 -9.99
C ALA A 3 3.44 -16.70 -8.89
N VAL A 4 3.26 -15.87 -7.87
CA VAL A 4 2.28 -16.11 -6.81
C VAL A 4 1.21 -15.04 -6.86
N SER A 5 -0.07 -15.44 -6.82
CA SER A 5 -1.20 -14.53 -6.77
C SER A 5 -1.94 -14.67 -5.44
N ILE A 6 -2.25 -13.55 -4.81
CA ILE A 6 -3.13 -13.50 -3.64
C ILE A 6 -4.43 -12.82 -4.07
N ASN A 7 -5.56 -13.51 -3.84
CA ASN A 7 -6.87 -12.92 -4.06
C ASN A 7 -7.36 -12.23 -2.80
N SER A 8 -7.70 -10.93 -2.91
CA SER A 8 -8.11 -10.16 -1.73
C SER A 8 -9.46 -10.60 -1.17
N ASP A 9 -10.33 -11.20 -1.97
CA ASP A 9 -11.69 -11.56 -1.54
C ASP A 9 -11.71 -12.91 -0.80
N THR A 10 -11.05 -13.92 -1.37
CA THR A 10 -10.98 -15.29 -0.85
C THR A 10 -9.86 -15.47 0.16
N LEU A 11 -8.88 -14.55 0.21
CA LEU A 11 -7.71 -14.62 1.09
C LEU A 11 -6.81 -15.84 0.80
N GLU A 12 -6.87 -16.34 -0.43
CA GLU A 12 -6.08 -17.50 -0.88
C GLU A 12 -4.88 -17.05 -1.69
N ALA A 13 -3.71 -17.60 -1.35
CA ALA A 13 -2.49 -17.50 -2.14
C ALA A 13 -2.36 -18.74 -3.04
N LYS A 14 -2.00 -18.54 -4.31
CA LYS A 14 -1.84 -19.64 -5.28
C LYS A 14 -0.67 -19.40 -6.21
N GLU A 15 -0.02 -20.48 -6.60
CA GLU A 15 0.98 -20.46 -7.67
C GLU A 15 0.29 -20.44 -9.03
N ILE A 16 0.82 -19.63 -9.93
CA ILE A 16 0.34 -19.49 -11.29
C ILE A 16 1.52 -19.44 -12.26
N ASP A 17 1.27 -19.90 -13.48
CA ASP A 17 2.22 -19.74 -14.59
C ASP A 17 1.80 -18.54 -15.44
N ILE A 18 2.67 -17.53 -15.53
CA ILE A 18 2.43 -16.33 -16.33
C ILE A 18 3.45 -16.24 -17.47
N HIS A 19 3.03 -15.68 -18.59
CA HIS A 19 3.92 -15.43 -19.72
C HIS A 19 4.21 -13.93 -19.76
N LEU A 20 5.44 -13.51 -19.45
CA LEU A 20 5.79 -12.08 -19.46
C LEU A 20 5.67 -11.49 -20.85
N GLN A 21 4.59 -10.77 -21.04
CA GLN A 21 4.34 -9.83 -22.10
C GLN A 21 3.69 -8.64 -21.42
N ALA A 22 3.91 -7.43 -21.94
CA ALA A 22 3.33 -6.22 -21.33
C ALA A 22 1.84 -6.40 -21.02
N ASN A 23 1.09 -7.01 -21.95
CA ASN A 23 -0.36 -7.23 -21.82
C ASN A 23 -0.76 -8.28 -20.77
N THR A 24 0.13 -9.20 -20.38
CA THR A 24 -0.21 -10.26 -19.44
C THR A 24 -0.44 -9.68 -18.05
N VAL A 25 0.46 -8.82 -17.56
CA VAL A 25 0.30 -8.18 -16.24
C VAL A 25 -0.93 -7.26 -16.22
N TYR A 26 -1.22 -6.55 -17.32
CA TYR A 26 -2.47 -5.78 -17.49
C TYR A 26 -3.72 -6.66 -17.66
N THR A 27 -3.58 -7.96 -17.90
CA THR A 27 -4.72 -8.88 -17.89
C THR A 27 -5.00 -9.37 -16.47
N PHE A 28 -3.95 -9.49 -15.65
CA PHE A 28 -4.09 -9.72 -14.22
C PHE A 28 -4.70 -8.50 -13.50
N PHE A 29 -4.36 -7.29 -13.93
CA PHE A 29 -4.84 -6.04 -13.33
C PHE A 29 -5.33 -5.04 -14.38
N ASN A 30 -6.43 -4.33 -14.10
CA ASN A 30 -6.88 -3.26 -14.99
C ASN A 30 -5.87 -2.08 -15.09
N SER A 31 -4.99 -1.93 -14.09
CA SER A 31 -3.86 -1.00 -14.06
C SER A 31 -2.89 -1.45 -12.95
N ILE A 32 -1.61 -1.11 -13.05
CA ILE A 32 -0.55 -1.68 -12.21
C ILE A 32 0.16 -0.60 -11.38
N LEU A 33 0.46 -0.91 -10.12
CA LEU A 33 1.43 -0.20 -9.27
C LEU A 33 2.52 -1.18 -8.82
N ILE A 34 3.76 -0.69 -8.70
CA ILE A 34 4.96 -1.49 -8.39
C ILE A 34 5.46 -1.11 -7.01
N ASP A 35 5.65 -2.10 -6.15
CA ASP A 35 6.33 -1.93 -4.85
C ASP A 35 7.50 -2.92 -4.73
N GLU A 36 8.61 -2.44 -4.17
CA GLU A 36 9.84 -3.20 -3.91
C GLU A 36 9.92 -3.50 -2.41
N LEU A 37 9.73 -4.77 -2.02
CA LEU A 37 9.73 -5.18 -0.62
C LEU A 37 11.12 -5.55 -0.11
N ALA A 38 11.57 -4.91 0.98
CA ALA A 38 12.72 -5.40 1.74
C ALA A 38 12.43 -6.70 2.51
N THR A 39 11.15 -7.01 2.78
CA THR A 39 10.75 -8.25 3.48
C THR A 39 10.77 -9.47 2.57
N ILE A 40 10.54 -9.24 1.27
CA ILE A 40 10.67 -10.24 0.23
C ILE A 40 11.78 -9.76 -0.72
N ASN A 41 13.00 -9.72 -0.17
CA ASN A 41 14.21 -9.42 -0.93
C ASN A 41 14.24 -10.36 -2.14
N ASP A 42 14.32 -9.81 -3.35
CA ASP A 42 14.26 -10.52 -4.64
C ASP A 42 12.84 -10.77 -5.19
N HIS A 43 11.83 -10.02 -4.73
CA HIS A 43 10.49 -10.03 -5.33
C HIS A 43 9.91 -8.63 -5.49
N VAL A 44 8.99 -8.51 -6.44
CA VAL A 44 8.18 -7.32 -6.68
C VAL A 44 6.72 -7.69 -6.49
N ILE A 45 5.97 -6.79 -5.86
CA ILE A 45 4.52 -6.93 -5.72
C ILE A 45 3.82 -5.94 -6.65
N TYR A 46 2.96 -6.50 -7.48
CA TYR A 46 2.04 -5.77 -8.33
C TYR A 46 0.64 -5.77 -7.72
N THR A 47 -0.02 -4.61 -7.71
CA THR A 47 -1.38 -4.44 -7.21
C THR A 47 -2.26 -3.71 -8.22
N ASP A 48 -3.57 -3.92 -8.11
CA ASP A 48 -4.57 -3.23 -8.94
C ASP A 48 -4.63 -1.75 -8.58
N ALA A 49 -4.30 -0.86 -9.51
CA ALA A 49 -4.23 0.57 -9.24
C ALA A 49 -5.58 1.20 -8.86
N GLU A 50 -6.70 0.53 -9.17
CA GLU A 50 -8.05 0.98 -8.81
C GLU A 50 -8.59 0.25 -7.57
N ALA A 51 -7.79 -0.59 -6.90
CA ALA A 51 -8.26 -1.40 -5.79
C ALA A 51 -8.92 -0.59 -4.67
N LEU A 52 -8.31 0.55 -4.32
CA LEU A 52 -8.81 1.42 -3.26
C LEU A 52 -10.16 2.05 -3.63
N SER A 53 -10.29 2.63 -4.82
CA SER A 53 -11.55 3.26 -5.26
C SER A 53 -12.68 2.25 -5.51
N LYS A 54 -12.32 0.98 -5.72
CA LYS A 54 -13.25 -0.16 -5.81
C LYS A 54 -13.55 -0.82 -4.46
N ASP A 55 -13.09 -0.23 -3.36
CA ASP A 55 -13.30 -0.74 -1.99
C ASP A 55 -12.86 -2.22 -1.84
N LYS A 56 -11.80 -2.61 -2.56
CA LYS A 56 -11.23 -3.96 -2.41
C LYS A 56 -10.59 -4.10 -1.03
N LYS A 57 -10.64 -5.32 -0.49
CA LYS A 57 -10.04 -5.63 0.82
C LYS A 57 -8.55 -5.34 0.82
N ALA A 58 -8.09 -4.76 1.93
CA ALA A 58 -6.69 -4.52 2.21
C ALA A 58 -6.15 -5.51 3.24
N TYR A 59 -4.86 -5.78 3.19
CA TYR A 59 -4.14 -6.69 4.07
C TYR A 59 -2.64 -6.36 4.08
N PHE A 60 -1.89 -6.89 5.03
CA PHE A 60 -0.44 -6.74 5.06
C PHE A 60 0.26 -7.96 4.46
N ILE A 61 1.38 -7.70 3.77
CA ILE A 61 2.43 -8.69 3.51
C ILE A 61 3.68 -8.18 4.22
N GLY A 62 4.06 -8.85 5.32
CA GLY A 62 5.09 -8.33 6.21
C GLY A 62 4.62 -7.02 6.86
N GLU A 63 5.24 -5.90 6.48
CA GLU A 63 4.93 -4.55 6.97
C GLU A 63 4.25 -3.66 5.92
N GLN A 64 4.12 -4.12 4.67
CA GLN A 64 3.50 -3.33 3.60
C GLN A 64 2.00 -3.58 3.50
N LEU A 65 1.25 -2.48 3.38
CA LEU A 65 -0.18 -2.47 3.18
C LEU A 65 -0.52 -2.68 1.71
N ILE A 66 -1.15 -3.81 1.41
CA ILE A 66 -1.62 -4.18 0.08
C ILE A 66 -3.13 -3.95 0.01
N VAL A 67 -3.59 -3.33 -1.07
CA VAL A 67 -5.03 -3.14 -1.34
C VAL A 67 -5.42 -3.89 -2.61
N GLY A 68 -6.39 -4.78 -2.51
CA GLY A 68 -6.84 -5.62 -3.60
C GLY A 68 -5.91 -6.78 -3.91
N ASP A 69 -6.11 -7.37 -5.08
CA ASP A 69 -5.34 -8.54 -5.50
C ASP A 69 -3.85 -8.20 -5.65
N ALA A 70 -2.99 -9.15 -5.30
CA ALA A 70 -1.55 -9.03 -5.48
C ALA A 70 -1.01 -10.10 -6.43
N LEU A 71 0.01 -9.73 -7.18
CA LEU A 71 0.82 -10.62 -8.01
C LEU A 71 2.28 -10.40 -7.62
N ILE A 72 2.90 -11.48 -7.16
CA ILE A 72 4.27 -11.49 -6.66
C ILE A 72 5.13 -12.20 -7.69
N ILE A 73 6.11 -11.48 -8.21
CA ILE A 73 7.06 -11.94 -9.22
C ILE A 73 8.47 -11.87 -8.63
N GLY A 74 9.32 -12.84 -8.94
CA GLY A 74 10.73 -12.77 -8.56
C GLY A 74 11.44 -11.65 -9.33
N ARG A 75 12.53 -11.14 -8.77
CA ARG A 75 13.35 -10.11 -9.37
C ARG A 75 14.82 -10.44 -9.19
N ASP A 76 15.55 -10.40 -10.29
CA ASP A 76 17.02 -10.41 -10.28
C ASP A 76 17.49 -9.08 -10.88
N SER A 77 18.00 -8.20 -10.01
CA SER A 77 18.47 -6.86 -10.37
C SER A 77 17.37 -6.02 -11.06
N PHE A 78 17.32 -6.01 -12.39
CA PHE A 78 16.33 -5.27 -13.19
C PHE A 78 15.43 -6.18 -14.03
N GLU A 79 15.57 -7.50 -13.87
CA GLU A 79 14.81 -8.50 -14.63
C GLU A 79 13.79 -9.21 -13.73
N GLU A 80 12.59 -9.40 -14.27
CA GLU A 80 11.57 -10.23 -13.65
C GLU A 80 11.87 -11.71 -13.90
N VAL A 81 11.98 -12.48 -12.83
CA VAL A 81 12.30 -13.90 -12.82
C VAL A 81 11.27 -14.70 -12.03
N GLU A 82 11.37 -16.01 -12.07
CA GLU A 82 10.45 -16.87 -11.33
C GLU A 82 10.42 -16.51 -9.84
N ALA A 83 9.21 -16.39 -9.29
CA ALA A 83 9.05 -16.18 -7.86
C ALA A 83 9.65 -17.39 -7.13
N THR A 84 10.67 -17.15 -6.31
CA THR A 84 11.35 -18.17 -5.51
C THR A 84 10.73 -18.40 -4.13
N ILE A 85 9.92 -17.46 -3.61
CA ILE A 85 9.30 -17.57 -2.29
C ILE A 85 8.41 -18.82 -2.19
N PRO A 86 8.60 -19.68 -1.16
CA PRO A 86 7.68 -20.79 -0.89
C PRO A 86 6.31 -20.27 -0.45
N LEU A 87 5.23 -20.88 -0.93
CA LEU A 87 3.86 -20.44 -0.64
C LEU A 87 3.58 -20.37 0.88
N LYS A 88 4.05 -21.37 1.62
CA LYS A 88 3.89 -21.43 3.08
C LYS A 88 4.61 -20.28 3.80
N ASP A 89 5.78 -19.88 3.30
CA ASP A 89 6.54 -18.78 3.89
C ASP A 89 5.82 -17.46 3.60
N LEU A 90 5.31 -17.28 2.38
CA LEU A 90 4.47 -16.14 2.04
C LEU A 90 3.21 -16.08 2.92
N GLU A 91 2.46 -17.18 3.06
CA GLU A 91 1.26 -17.24 3.90
C GLU A 91 1.55 -16.83 5.35
N SER A 92 2.74 -17.13 5.86
CA SER A 92 3.15 -16.72 7.21
C SER A 92 3.42 -15.22 7.36
N LEU A 93 3.68 -14.52 6.25
CA LEU A 93 3.87 -13.07 6.19
C LEU A 93 2.56 -12.30 6.02
N VAL A 94 1.50 -12.97 5.56
CA VAL A 94 0.23 -12.30 5.26
C VAL A 94 -0.58 -12.10 6.54
N LYS A 95 -1.03 -10.87 6.78
CA LYS A 95 -1.96 -10.52 7.87
C LYS A 95 -3.19 -9.85 7.30
N TYR A 96 -4.32 -10.53 7.41
CA TYR A 96 -5.62 -10.04 6.91
C TYR A 96 -6.36 -9.13 7.91
N GLU A 97 -5.97 -9.16 9.18
CA GLU A 97 -6.57 -8.30 10.20
C GLU A 97 -5.90 -6.92 10.18
N LEU A 98 -6.69 -5.90 9.89
CA LEU A 98 -6.29 -4.50 9.95
C LEU A 98 -6.81 -3.87 11.24
N SER A 99 -6.09 -2.87 11.77
CA SER A 99 -6.62 -2.06 12.86
C SER A 99 -7.81 -1.22 12.40
N ASP A 100 -8.69 -0.86 13.32
CA ASP A 100 -9.84 0.02 13.06
C ASP A 100 -9.41 1.33 12.36
N PHE A 101 -8.25 1.87 12.73
CA PHE A 101 -7.68 3.06 12.09
C PHE A 101 -7.48 2.88 10.58
N TYR A 102 -6.89 1.76 10.14
CA TYR A 102 -6.71 1.50 8.71
C TYR A 102 -8.06 1.32 8.01
N VAL A 103 -8.97 0.56 8.62
CA VAL A 103 -10.31 0.32 8.05
C VAL A 103 -11.04 1.63 7.81
N ASP A 104 -11.07 2.52 8.81
CA ASP A 104 -11.76 3.80 8.73
C ASP A 104 -11.10 4.74 7.72
N VAL A 105 -9.77 4.86 7.73
CA VAL A 105 -9.07 5.76 6.82
C VAL A 105 -9.15 5.28 5.38
N LEU A 106 -8.97 3.98 5.11
CA LEU A 106 -9.07 3.44 3.75
C LEU A 106 -10.47 3.63 3.18
N LYS A 107 -11.51 3.47 4.01
CA LYS A 107 -12.89 3.75 3.62
C LYS A 107 -13.13 5.21 3.25
N LEU A 108 -12.43 6.15 3.91
CA LEU A 108 -12.50 7.56 3.54
C LEU A 108 -11.75 7.82 2.23
N LEU A 109 -10.55 7.26 2.08
CA LEU A 109 -9.71 7.46 0.91
C LEU A 109 -10.27 6.81 -0.36
N SER A 110 -11.08 5.75 -0.25
CA SER A 110 -11.75 5.13 -1.40
C SER A 110 -12.70 6.08 -2.14
N ALA A 111 -13.15 7.16 -1.48
CA ALA A 111 -13.95 8.22 -2.11
C ALA A 111 -13.11 9.29 -2.84
N THR A 112 -11.79 9.12 -2.91
CA THR A 112 -10.83 10.10 -3.47
C THR A 112 -10.02 9.48 -4.61
N ASP A 113 -9.17 10.28 -5.26
CA ASP A 113 -8.22 9.84 -6.28
C ASP A 113 -6.80 9.55 -5.72
N VAL A 114 -6.67 9.45 -4.40
CA VAL A 114 -5.41 9.16 -3.73
C VAL A 114 -4.87 7.80 -4.16
N ASN A 115 -3.58 7.78 -4.44
CA ASN A 115 -2.82 6.57 -4.67
C ASN A 115 -1.89 6.32 -3.48
N LEU A 116 -2.07 5.20 -2.79
CA LEU A 116 -1.35 4.91 -1.53
C LEU A 116 0.17 4.86 -1.71
N TYR A 117 0.62 4.41 -2.88
CA TYR A 117 2.02 4.09 -3.17
C TYR A 117 2.73 5.20 -3.94
N ARG A 118 1.98 6.18 -4.47
CA ARG A 118 2.58 7.31 -5.20
C ARG A 118 3.38 8.18 -4.24
N ALA A 119 4.68 8.28 -4.50
CA ALA A 119 5.57 9.14 -3.73
C ALA A 119 5.22 10.63 -3.92
N PHE A 120 5.43 11.39 -2.85
CA PHE A 120 5.37 12.85 -2.79
C PHE A 120 6.54 13.40 -1.96
N GLU A 121 6.89 14.66 -2.19
CA GLU A 121 7.97 15.33 -1.46
C GLU A 121 7.44 16.12 -0.26
N VAL A 122 8.17 16.05 0.85
CA VAL A 122 7.97 16.88 2.05
C VAL A 122 9.29 17.50 2.46
N ASP A 123 9.30 18.80 2.75
CA ASP A 123 10.46 19.48 3.30
C ASP A 123 10.52 19.30 4.82
N ALA A 124 11.61 18.71 5.29
CA ALA A 124 11.91 18.48 6.71
C ALA A 124 13.35 18.89 7.02
N GLU A 125 13.51 19.88 7.90
CA GLU A 125 14.84 20.32 8.40
C GLU A 125 15.85 20.66 7.27
N GLY A 126 15.36 21.19 6.14
CA GLY A 126 16.19 21.53 4.98
C GLY A 126 16.52 20.35 4.06
N GLN A 127 15.96 19.17 4.31
CA GLN A 127 16.02 18.00 3.44
C GLN A 127 14.65 17.73 2.80
N LYS A 128 14.68 17.26 1.55
CA LYS A 128 13.50 16.75 0.85
C LYS A 128 13.38 15.26 1.08
N LEU A 129 12.33 14.85 1.79
CA LEU A 129 11.99 13.45 2.00
C LEU A 129 10.95 13.03 0.97
N GLN A 130 11.17 11.88 0.33
CA GLN A 130 10.16 11.22 -0.50
C GLN A 130 9.40 10.23 0.36
N LEU A 131 8.10 10.46 0.51
CA LEU A 131 7.18 9.64 1.31
C LEU A 131 5.96 9.29 0.47
N ASN A 132 5.16 8.34 0.93
CA ASN A 132 3.89 7.98 0.30
C ASN A 132 2.77 8.01 1.35
N THR A 133 1.53 7.80 0.92
CA THR A 133 0.38 7.83 1.85
C THR A 133 0.42 6.65 2.80
N GLU A 134 0.86 5.47 2.35
CA GLU A 134 1.06 4.30 3.23
C GLU A 134 1.94 4.62 4.44
N TRP A 135 3.08 5.29 4.25
CA TRP A 135 3.95 5.72 5.33
C TRP A 135 3.21 6.61 6.34
N VAL A 136 2.39 7.55 5.87
CA VAL A 136 1.58 8.41 6.75
C VAL A 136 0.61 7.57 7.57
N LEU A 137 -0.09 6.62 6.94
CA LEU A 137 -1.02 5.73 7.65
C LEU A 137 -0.29 4.90 8.70
N TYR A 138 0.87 4.35 8.36
CA TYR A 138 1.71 3.60 9.29
C TYR A 138 2.09 4.45 10.52
N THR A 139 2.61 5.66 10.31
CA THR A 139 3.01 6.54 11.41
C THR A 139 1.85 6.91 12.33
N PHE A 140 0.68 7.25 11.77
CA PHE A 140 -0.49 7.60 12.59
C PHE A 140 -1.15 6.39 13.24
N ASN A 141 -1.03 5.19 12.66
CA ASN A 141 -1.47 3.95 13.28
C ASN A 141 -0.70 3.63 14.58
N LEU A 142 0.55 4.10 14.70
CA LEU A 142 1.36 3.96 15.92
C LEU A 142 1.06 5.01 16.99
N ALA A 143 0.31 6.06 16.66
CA ALA A 143 -0.02 7.13 17.59
C ALA A 143 -1.09 6.70 18.62
N ASP A 144 -1.34 7.55 19.61
CA ASP A 144 -2.44 7.35 20.55
C ASP A 144 -3.82 7.49 19.89
N ASP A 145 -4.86 6.95 20.55
CA ASP A 145 -6.23 6.93 20.01
C ASP A 145 -6.80 8.32 19.75
N LYS A 146 -6.36 9.33 20.50
CA LYS A 146 -6.76 10.72 20.31
C LYS A 146 -6.22 11.27 18.99
N THR A 147 -4.97 10.96 18.68
CA THR A 147 -4.29 11.37 17.45
C THR A 147 -4.87 10.66 16.24
N LYS A 148 -5.18 9.36 16.36
CA LYS A 148 -5.91 8.59 15.33
C LYS A 148 -7.29 9.19 15.05
N SER A 149 -8.06 9.46 16.10
CA SER A 149 -9.39 10.06 15.98
C SER A 149 -9.34 11.45 15.34
N TYR A 150 -8.32 12.25 15.70
CA TYR A 150 -8.09 13.56 15.08
C TYR A 150 -7.78 13.44 13.59
N PHE A 151 -6.90 12.52 13.20
CA PHE A 151 -6.57 12.27 11.79
C PHE A 151 -7.82 11.94 10.97
N ILE A 152 -8.63 10.97 11.45
CA ILE A 152 -9.86 10.55 10.76
C ILE A 152 -10.84 11.72 10.62
N ALA A 153 -11.05 12.48 11.70
CA ALA A 153 -11.97 13.61 11.69
C ALA A 153 -11.53 14.73 10.74
N GLU A 154 -10.23 15.05 10.69
CA GLU A 154 -9.72 16.08 9.78
C GLU A 154 -9.69 15.60 8.32
N LEU A 155 -9.42 14.31 8.08
CA LEU A 155 -9.53 13.73 6.74
C LEU A 155 -10.97 13.82 6.23
N GLN A 156 -11.95 13.42 7.05
CA GLN A 156 -13.37 13.54 6.69
C GLN A 156 -13.75 14.99 6.36
N LYS A 157 -13.33 15.96 7.19
CA LYS A 157 -13.58 17.39 6.91
C LYS A 157 -12.96 17.83 5.58
N SER A 158 -11.73 17.39 5.29
CA SER A 158 -11.03 17.69 4.04
C SER A 158 -11.83 17.15 2.83
N ILE A 159 -12.31 15.90 2.93
CA ILE A 159 -13.13 15.26 1.89
C ILE A 159 -14.48 15.98 1.71
N ASP A 160 -15.16 16.31 2.81
CA ASP A 160 -16.45 17.03 2.77
C ASP A 160 -16.31 18.41 2.14
N ALA A 161 -15.17 19.08 2.38
CA ALA A 161 -14.81 20.34 1.77
C ALA A 161 -14.38 20.21 0.29
N LYS A 162 -14.22 18.98 -0.22
CA LYS A 162 -13.66 18.65 -1.53
C LYS A 162 -12.23 19.17 -1.73
N ASP A 163 -11.47 19.22 -0.64
CA ASP A 163 -10.05 19.49 -0.69
C ASP A 163 -9.31 18.28 -1.29
N ASP A 164 -8.13 18.54 -1.85
CA ASP A 164 -7.25 17.49 -2.35
C ASP A 164 -6.74 16.63 -1.17
N ALA A 165 -7.09 15.35 -1.18
CA ALA A 165 -6.68 14.40 -0.16
C ALA A 165 -5.17 14.13 -0.17
N MET A 166 -4.47 14.29 -1.30
CA MET A 166 -3.01 14.24 -1.34
C MET A 166 -2.39 15.43 -0.60
N GLU A 167 -2.97 16.62 -0.70
CA GLU A 167 -2.51 17.78 0.08
C GLU A 167 -2.74 17.58 1.57
N PHE A 168 -3.85 16.94 1.97
CA PHE A 168 -4.05 16.50 3.35
C PHE A 168 -2.93 15.55 3.81
N MET A 169 -2.60 14.53 3.01
CA MET A 169 -1.54 13.57 3.35
C MET A 169 -0.17 14.22 3.51
N LYS A 170 0.20 15.14 2.62
CA LYS A 170 1.45 15.92 2.75
C LYS A 170 1.51 16.75 4.03
N ARG A 171 0.38 17.37 4.42
CA ARG A 171 0.30 18.10 5.70
C ARG A 171 0.48 17.18 6.89
N MET A 172 -0.16 16.01 6.88
CA MET A 172 -0.03 15.03 7.96
C MET A 172 1.37 14.44 8.05
N ALA A 173 2.01 14.14 6.91
CA ALA A 173 3.41 13.74 6.85
C ALA A 173 4.32 14.80 7.49
N SER A 174 4.15 16.07 7.10
CA SER A 174 4.90 17.20 7.66
C SER A 174 4.71 17.32 9.17
N LEU A 175 3.49 17.09 9.66
CA LEU A 175 3.16 17.12 11.09
C LEU A 175 3.88 16.00 11.85
N ALA A 176 3.81 14.77 11.32
CA ALA A 176 4.43 13.59 11.92
C ALA A 176 5.95 13.69 12.03
N ILE A 177 6.60 14.25 11.00
CA ILE A 177 8.05 14.51 11.04
C ILE A 177 8.39 15.52 12.14
N ARG A 178 7.64 16.63 12.21
CA ARG A 178 7.90 17.70 13.20
C ARG A 178 7.63 17.28 14.64
N SER A 179 6.71 16.35 14.87
CA SER A 179 6.39 15.86 16.22
C SER A 179 7.37 14.81 16.75
N GLY A 180 8.36 14.40 15.94
CA GLY A 180 9.29 13.34 16.31
C GLY A 180 8.66 11.94 16.30
N ALA A 181 7.48 11.77 15.69
CA ALA A 181 6.86 10.46 15.52
C ALA A 181 7.59 9.57 14.50
N ALA A 182 8.63 10.10 13.84
CA ALA A 182 9.46 9.44 12.84
C ALA A 182 10.89 9.08 13.36
N ALA A 183 11.11 9.09 14.67
CA ALA A 183 12.40 8.75 15.29
C ALA A 183 12.46 7.30 15.79
#